data_AF-A0ABD3U707-F1
#
_entry.id   AF-A0ABD3U707-F1
#
_cell.length_a   1.000
_cell.length_b   1.000
_cell.length_c   1.000
_cell.angle_alpha   90.00
_cell.angle_beta   90.00
_cell.angle_gamma   90.00
#
_symmetry.space_group_name_H-M   'P 1'
#
loop_
_entity.id
_entity.type
_entity.pdbx_description
1 polymer ?
#
loop_
_entity_poly.entity_id
_entity_poly.type
_entity_poly.pdbx_seq_one_letter_code
_entity_poly.pdbx_strand_id
1 'polypeptide(L)'
;MRSLVIKYFLFIFLIYEHNLYFQVLTAEDGFITTETEHFMLNGSPFYANGFNAYWLTNIASDLSQRNKITSAFAEASNHGLIISRTWAFKDGGYSPLQYSPGFYNEQMFQGLDFVISEARKYGIKLILSLVNNYEDYGGKKQYVNWARSQGQNISSDDEFFTNSIVKGFYKNHIKVVLKRQNSINKVVYKDDPTIMAWELMNEPRCSTDASGKNIQAWITEMASYLKSIDSNHLLEAGLEGFYGQSNAQKQQNNPYFEVGTDFITNNQIPNIDFATVHSYPDQW
;
A
#
# COMPACT_ATOMS: atom_id res chain seq x y z
N MET A 1 56.32 -37.58 -3.55
CA MET A 1 55.42 -37.29 -4.70
C MET A 1 53.97 -37.78 -4.53
N ARG A 2 53.68 -38.91 -3.85
CA ARG A 2 52.29 -39.39 -3.69
C ARG A 2 51.40 -38.61 -2.69
N SER A 3 51.93 -37.92 -1.68
CA SER A 3 51.09 -37.18 -0.70
C SER A 3 50.70 -35.76 -1.12
N LEU A 4 51.38 -35.17 -2.11
CA LEU A 4 51.03 -33.85 -2.65
C LEU A 4 49.81 -33.93 -3.58
N VAL A 5 49.71 -35.02 -4.36
CA VAL A 5 48.60 -35.26 -5.31
C VAL A 5 47.28 -35.49 -4.57
N ILE A 6 47.30 -36.16 -3.42
CA ILE A 6 46.10 -36.41 -2.60
C ILE A 6 45.58 -35.11 -1.95
N LYS A 7 46.47 -34.20 -1.52
CA LYS A 7 46.07 -32.90 -0.98
C LYS A 7 45.48 -31.97 -2.05
N TYR A 8 45.99 -32.02 -3.28
CA TYR A 8 45.41 -31.28 -4.41
C TYR A 8 44.04 -31.84 -4.83
N PHE A 9 43.85 -33.16 -4.80
CA PHE A 9 42.54 -33.78 -5.09
C PHE A 9 41.48 -33.45 -4.04
N LEU A 10 41.82 -33.44 -2.74
CA LEU A 10 40.89 -33.04 -1.67
C LEU A 10 40.52 -31.55 -1.73
N PHE A 11 41.43 -30.68 -2.16
CA PHE A 11 41.14 -29.25 -2.34
C PHE A 11 40.21 -29.01 -3.54
N ILE A 12 40.37 -29.75 -4.65
CA ILE A 12 39.48 -29.67 -5.81
C ILE A 12 38.10 -30.30 -5.51
N PHE A 13 38.04 -31.38 -4.72
CA PHE A 13 36.77 -31.99 -4.32
C PHE A 13 35.98 -31.11 -3.35
N LEU A 14 36.65 -30.38 -2.44
CA LEU A 14 36.02 -29.36 -1.59
C LEU A 14 35.54 -28.14 -2.40
N ILE A 15 36.22 -27.77 -3.49
CA ILE A 15 35.71 -26.76 -4.43
C ILE A 15 34.51 -27.28 -5.22
N TYR A 16 34.44 -28.59 -5.50
CA TYR A 16 33.31 -29.20 -6.20
C TYR A 16 32.07 -29.40 -5.31
N GLU A 17 32.23 -29.71 -4.02
CA GLU A 17 31.12 -29.78 -3.06
C GLU A 17 30.70 -28.41 -2.50
N HIS A 18 31.59 -27.40 -2.52
CA HIS A 18 31.22 -26.01 -2.22
C HIS A 18 30.86 -25.17 -3.46
N ASN A 19 30.84 -25.77 -4.65
CA ASN A 19 30.02 -25.28 -5.77
C ASN A 19 28.53 -25.59 -5.52
N LEU A 20 28.05 -25.28 -4.32
CA LEU A 20 26.82 -24.53 -4.23
C LEU A 20 27.04 -23.33 -5.13
N TYR A 21 26.58 -23.45 -6.37
CA TYR A 21 26.04 -22.32 -7.07
C TYR A 21 25.02 -21.70 -6.09
N PHE A 22 25.51 -20.82 -5.21
CA PHE A 22 24.86 -19.54 -5.10
C PHE A 22 24.95 -18.98 -6.53
N GLN A 23 23.98 -19.38 -7.36
CA GLN A 23 23.21 -18.33 -7.96
C GLN A 23 22.89 -17.42 -6.77
N VAL A 24 23.66 -16.34 -6.66
CA VAL A 24 23.03 -15.08 -6.31
C VAL A 24 21.91 -15.01 -7.33
N LEU A 25 20.75 -15.58 -6.98
CA LEU A 25 19.49 -15.17 -7.54
C LEU A 25 19.60 -13.68 -7.35
N THR A 26 19.91 -12.96 -8.41
CA THR A 26 19.53 -11.56 -8.51
C THR A 26 18.13 -11.55 -7.94
N ALA A 27 17.90 -10.88 -6.81
CA ALA A 27 16.58 -10.84 -6.21
C ALA A 27 15.62 -10.44 -7.32
N GLU A 28 14.89 -11.40 -7.88
CA GLU A 28 14.26 -11.18 -9.18
C GLU A 28 13.10 -10.22 -8.94
N ASP A 29 13.19 -9.06 -9.60
CA ASP A 29 12.16 -8.02 -9.70
C ASP A 29 10.86 -8.64 -10.23
N GLY A 30 9.98 -9.08 -9.33
CA GLY A 30 8.70 -9.70 -9.65
C GLY A 30 7.53 -9.05 -8.88
N PHE A 31 6.36 -9.01 -9.52
CA PHE A 31 5.11 -8.64 -8.85
C PHE A 31 4.70 -9.77 -7.90
N ILE A 32 4.22 -9.38 -6.71
CA ILE A 32 3.60 -10.34 -5.80
C ILE A 32 2.21 -10.66 -6.35
N THR A 33 1.88 -11.95 -6.42
CA THR A 33 0.56 -12.44 -6.82
C THR A 33 -0.08 -13.20 -5.68
N THR A 34 -1.31 -13.67 -5.88
CA THR A 34 -2.00 -14.57 -4.95
C THR A 34 -2.20 -15.94 -5.59
N GLU A 35 -2.06 -16.99 -4.79
CA GLU A 35 -2.47 -18.34 -5.15
C GLU A 35 -3.20 -18.95 -3.94
N THR A 36 -4.49 -19.21 -4.10
CA THR A 36 -5.37 -19.67 -3.01
C THR A 36 -5.34 -18.70 -1.83
N GLU A 37 -4.69 -19.05 -0.72
CA GLU A 37 -4.62 -18.27 0.53
C GLU A 37 -3.21 -17.72 0.80
N HIS A 38 -2.30 -17.81 -0.19
CA HIS A 38 -0.91 -17.40 -0.04
C HIS A 38 -0.55 -16.31 -1.04
N PHE A 39 0.32 -15.39 -0.61
CA PHE A 39 1.04 -14.55 -1.54
C PHE A 39 2.16 -15.36 -2.19
N MET A 40 2.47 -15.05 -3.44
CA MET A 40 3.50 -15.71 -4.21
C MET A 40 4.44 -14.66 -4.80
N LEU A 41 5.74 -14.96 -4.79
CA LEU A 41 6.76 -14.17 -5.48
C LEU A 41 7.61 -15.15 -6.30
N ASN A 42 7.61 -14.98 -7.63
CA ASN A 42 8.33 -15.83 -8.58
C ASN A 42 8.08 -17.33 -8.36
N GLY A 43 6.81 -17.69 -8.13
CA GLY A 43 6.36 -19.07 -7.91
C GLY A 43 6.65 -19.66 -6.52
N SER A 44 7.24 -18.88 -5.61
CA SER A 44 7.48 -19.31 -4.22
C SER A 44 6.53 -18.60 -3.24
N PRO A 45 6.05 -19.27 -2.18
CA PRO A 45 5.26 -18.61 -1.13
C PRO A 45 6.00 -17.44 -0.51
N PHE A 46 5.28 -16.33 -0.36
CA PHE A 46 5.75 -15.08 0.21
C PHE A 46 4.98 -14.78 1.50
N TYR A 47 5.69 -14.68 2.63
CA TYR A 47 5.08 -14.45 3.94
C TYR A 47 5.34 -13.02 4.40
N ALA A 48 4.27 -12.26 4.61
CA ALA A 48 4.36 -10.88 5.03
C ALA A 48 4.94 -10.74 6.45
N ASN A 49 6.09 -10.06 6.56
CA ASN A 49 6.63 -9.55 7.81
C ASN A 49 7.11 -8.12 7.57
N GLY A 50 6.57 -7.15 8.30
CA GLY A 50 6.70 -5.75 7.92
C GLY A 50 6.33 -4.74 8.99
N PHE A 51 6.22 -3.49 8.59
CA PHE A 51 5.98 -2.36 9.48
C PHE A 51 5.17 -1.25 8.80
N ASN A 52 4.56 -0.38 9.61
CA ASN A 52 3.91 0.84 9.13
C ASN A 52 4.85 2.03 9.31
N ALA A 53 5.01 2.84 8.27
CA ALA A 53 5.79 4.08 8.32
C ALA A 53 5.14 5.16 7.45
N TYR A 54 4.03 5.72 7.92
CA TYR A 54 3.25 6.74 7.19
C TYR A 54 4.05 8.02 6.82
N TRP A 55 5.14 8.29 7.56
CA TRP A 55 5.90 9.53 7.48
C TRP A 55 6.98 9.55 6.36
N LEU A 56 7.23 8.42 5.70
CA LEU A 56 8.36 8.26 4.77
C LEU A 56 8.37 9.33 3.68
N THR A 57 7.27 9.50 2.96
CA THR A 57 7.15 10.49 1.86
C THR A 57 7.39 11.91 2.35
N ASN A 58 6.82 12.28 3.50
CA ASN A 58 6.95 13.62 4.08
C ASN A 58 8.40 13.94 4.43
N ILE A 59 9.10 13.01 5.08
CA ILE A 59 10.52 13.17 5.42
C ILE A 59 11.39 13.14 4.15
N ALA A 60 11.11 12.27 3.19
CA ALA A 60 11.88 12.15 1.95
C ALA A 60 11.78 13.36 1.01
N SER A 61 10.74 14.18 1.17
CA SER A 61 10.55 15.43 0.41
C SER A 61 11.59 16.49 0.74
N ASP A 62 12.18 16.45 1.93
CA ASP A 62 13.36 17.22 2.28
C ASP A 62 14.61 16.42 1.93
N LEU A 63 15.36 16.89 0.93
CA LEU A 63 16.59 16.26 0.46
C LEU A 63 17.61 16.03 1.58
N SER A 64 17.67 16.93 2.57
CA SER A 64 18.60 16.82 3.70
C SER A 64 18.26 15.69 4.68
N GLN A 65 17.02 15.17 4.61
CA GLN A 65 16.50 14.18 5.54
C GLN A 65 16.36 12.78 4.92
N ARG A 66 16.64 12.63 3.61
CA ARG A 66 16.52 11.36 2.88
C ARG A 66 17.35 10.22 3.49
N ASN A 67 18.47 10.55 4.13
CA ASN A 67 19.28 9.58 4.86
C ASN A 67 18.50 8.86 5.97
N LYS A 68 17.47 9.49 6.57
CA LYS A 68 16.61 8.85 7.58
C LYS A 68 15.79 7.70 6.98
N ILE A 69 15.34 7.85 5.74
CA ILE A 69 14.62 6.79 5.00
C ILE A 69 15.57 5.63 4.71
N THR A 70 16.76 5.94 4.20
CA THR A 70 17.83 4.96 3.96
C THR A 70 18.16 4.18 5.24
N SER A 71 18.36 4.87 6.36
CA SER A 71 18.62 4.22 7.65
C SER A 71 17.45 3.36 8.13
N ALA A 72 16.21 3.84 8.02
CA ALA A 72 15.04 3.07 8.42
C ALA A 72 14.89 1.76 7.60
N PHE A 73 15.11 1.83 6.28
CA PHE A 73 15.07 0.64 5.42
C PHE A 73 16.26 -0.30 5.63
N ALA A 74 17.45 0.24 5.90
CA ALA A 74 18.60 -0.58 6.27
C ALA A 74 18.33 -1.35 7.58
N GLU A 75 17.82 -0.69 8.61
CA GLU A 75 17.47 -1.33 9.88
C GLU A 75 16.35 -2.37 9.69
N ALA A 76 15.30 -2.05 8.94
CA ALA A 76 14.21 -2.99 8.66
C ALA A 76 14.74 -4.26 7.96
N SER A 77 15.55 -4.09 6.91
CA SER A 77 16.15 -5.19 6.15
C SER A 77 17.07 -6.05 7.03
N ASN A 78 17.90 -5.42 7.88
CA ASN A 78 18.77 -6.11 8.85
C ASN A 78 18.00 -6.96 9.87
N HIS A 79 16.73 -6.63 10.14
CA HIS A 79 15.85 -7.36 11.05
C HIS A 79 14.87 -8.30 10.33
N GLY A 80 15.05 -8.50 9.01
CA GLY A 80 14.20 -9.41 8.22
C GLY A 80 12.79 -8.90 7.97
N LEU A 81 12.56 -7.59 8.06
CA LEU A 81 11.31 -6.96 7.64
C LEU A 81 11.38 -6.69 6.12
N ILE A 82 10.36 -7.14 5.40
CA ILE A 82 10.34 -7.17 3.93
C ILE A 82 9.17 -6.42 3.31
N ILE A 83 8.26 -5.88 4.13
CA ILE A 83 7.15 -5.02 3.68
C ILE A 83 7.12 -3.74 4.51
N SER A 84 6.88 -2.61 3.86
CA SER A 84 6.51 -1.35 4.51
C SER A 84 5.17 -0.84 3.98
N ARG A 85 4.23 -0.60 4.88
CA ARG A 85 2.98 0.09 4.58
C ARG A 85 3.16 1.59 4.81
N THR A 86 2.87 2.43 3.80
CA THR A 86 3.09 3.89 3.85
C THR A 86 2.10 4.66 2.97
N TRP A 87 2.01 5.99 3.14
CA TRP A 87 0.99 6.82 2.50
C TRP A 87 1.50 7.41 1.19
N ALA A 88 0.70 7.21 0.13
CA ALA A 88 0.83 7.88 -1.15
C ALA A 88 -0.09 9.11 -1.26
N PHE A 89 -0.52 9.65 -0.11
CA PHE A 89 -1.34 10.86 -0.02
C PHE A 89 -0.78 11.86 0.99
N LYS A 90 -1.15 13.12 0.78
CA LYS A 90 -1.10 14.22 1.75
C LYS A 90 -1.91 15.36 1.14
N ASP A 91 -3.18 15.46 1.56
CA ASP A 91 -4.20 16.25 0.91
C ASP A 91 -4.37 17.59 1.64
N GLY A 92 -4.05 18.70 0.98
CA GLY A 92 -4.12 20.03 1.56
C GLY A 92 -3.20 20.25 2.78
N GLY A 93 -3.36 21.39 3.43
CA GLY A 93 -2.52 21.78 4.58
C GLY A 93 -1.08 22.19 4.19
N TYR A 94 -0.15 22.01 5.12
CA TYR A 94 1.25 22.46 4.96
C TYR A 94 2.10 21.45 4.17
N SER A 95 2.75 21.92 3.11
CA SER A 95 3.57 21.12 2.19
C SER A 95 2.87 19.82 1.75
N PRO A 96 1.70 19.90 1.08
CA PRO A 96 0.93 18.73 0.68
C PRO A 96 1.56 17.99 -0.49
N LEU A 97 1.15 16.74 -0.70
CA LEU A 97 1.32 16.05 -1.97
C LEU A 97 0.31 16.58 -2.99
N GLN A 98 -0.98 16.62 -2.63
CA GLN A 98 -2.05 17.17 -3.43
C GLN A 98 -2.58 18.44 -2.78
N TYR A 99 -2.26 19.62 -3.33
CA TYR A 99 -2.69 20.90 -2.74
C TYR A 99 -4.11 21.31 -3.13
N SER A 100 -4.61 20.82 -4.26
CA SER A 100 -6.00 20.99 -4.70
C SER A 100 -6.38 19.85 -5.68
N PRO A 101 -7.66 19.63 -6.00
CA PRO A 101 -8.08 18.52 -6.86
C PRO A 101 -7.32 18.48 -8.19
N GLY A 102 -6.49 17.46 -8.38
CA GLY A 102 -5.71 17.25 -9.59
C GLY A 102 -4.44 18.08 -9.71
N PHE A 103 -4.02 18.79 -8.67
CA PHE A 103 -2.78 19.55 -8.66
C PHE A 103 -1.85 19.12 -7.53
N TYR A 104 -0.58 18.90 -7.86
CA TYR A 104 0.37 18.18 -7.02
C TYR A 104 1.68 18.94 -6.83
N ASN A 105 2.26 18.80 -5.64
CA ASN A 105 3.59 19.28 -5.32
C ASN A 105 4.63 18.26 -5.81
N GLU A 106 5.35 18.61 -6.87
CA GLU A 106 6.36 17.72 -7.46
C GLU A 106 7.49 17.37 -6.48
N GLN A 107 7.89 18.27 -5.58
CA GLN A 107 8.92 17.96 -4.58
C GLN A 107 8.46 16.86 -3.61
N MET A 108 7.20 16.89 -3.17
CA MET A 108 6.63 15.85 -2.31
C MET A 108 6.55 14.52 -3.07
N PHE A 109 6.18 14.57 -4.34
CA PHE A 109 6.10 13.40 -5.22
C PHE A 109 7.48 12.78 -5.49
N GLN A 110 8.53 13.59 -5.64
CA GLN A 110 9.92 13.13 -5.69
C GLN A 110 10.39 12.52 -4.35
N GLY A 111 9.76 12.89 -3.24
CA GLY A 111 9.91 12.20 -1.96
C GLY A 111 9.41 10.76 -2.04
N LEU A 112 8.20 10.54 -2.58
CA LEU A 112 7.64 9.20 -2.79
C LEU A 112 8.47 8.39 -3.81
N ASP A 113 8.96 9.02 -4.88
CA ASP A 113 9.88 8.39 -5.83
C ASP A 113 11.14 7.84 -5.15
N PHE A 114 11.69 8.62 -4.21
CA PHE A 114 12.84 8.23 -3.41
C PHE A 114 12.51 7.06 -2.50
N VAL A 115 11.38 7.11 -1.79
CA VAL A 115 10.92 5.99 -0.94
C VAL A 115 10.83 4.69 -1.73
N ILE A 116 10.20 4.70 -2.91
CA ILE A 116 10.07 3.51 -3.77
C ILE A 116 11.46 3.04 -4.26
N SER A 117 12.29 3.96 -4.75
CA SER A 117 13.62 3.61 -5.26
C SER A 117 14.53 3.06 -4.16
N GLU A 118 14.42 3.58 -2.95
CA GLU A 118 15.22 3.16 -1.81
C GLU A 118 14.74 1.83 -1.24
N ALA A 119 13.42 1.61 -1.13
CA ALA A 119 12.84 0.33 -0.73
C ALA A 119 13.35 -0.81 -1.62
N ARG A 120 13.44 -0.59 -2.94
CA ARG A 120 14.00 -1.54 -3.90
C ARG A 120 15.42 -1.97 -3.53
N LYS A 121 16.30 -1.00 -3.18
CA LYS A 121 17.70 -1.29 -2.82
C LYS A 121 17.83 -2.20 -1.61
N TYR A 122 16.87 -2.13 -0.70
CA TYR A 122 16.85 -2.91 0.55
C TYR A 122 15.96 -4.16 0.47
N GLY A 123 15.41 -4.47 -0.71
CA GLY A 123 14.53 -5.64 -0.90
C GLY A 123 13.19 -5.52 -0.17
N ILE A 124 12.73 -4.30 0.12
CA ILE A 124 11.46 -4.05 0.82
C ILE A 124 10.37 -3.76 -0.20
N LYS A 125 9.25 -4.45 -0.08
CA LYS A 125 8.04 -4.20 -0.86
C LYS A 125 7.14 -3.16 -0.18
N LEU A 126 6.36 -2.42 -0.96
CA LEU A 126 5.52 -1.32 -0.44
C LEU A 126 4.03 -1.61 -0.60
N ILE A 127 3.25 -1.33 0.46
CA ILE A 127 1.79 -1.17 0.38
C ILE A 127 1.49 0.32 0.47
N LEU A 128 0.84 0.86 -0.57
CA LEU A 128 0.62 2.29 -0.73
C LEU A 128 -0.86 2.66 -0.57
N SER A 129 -1.19 3.29 0.55
CA SER A 129 -2.54 3.84 0.79
C SER A 129 -2.76 5.13 0.03
N LEU A 130 -3.92 5.27 -0.60
CA LEU A 130 -4.23 6.33 -1.56
C LEU A 130 -5.06 7.48 -0.97
N VAL A 131 -5.67 7.31 0.20
CA VAL A 131 -6.34 8.38 0.96
C VAL A 131 -6.56 7.93 2.42
N ASN A 132 -6.79 8.88 3.33
CA ASN A 132 -7.14 8.57 4.72
C ASN A 132 -8.65 8.69 4.98
N ASN A 133 -9.18 7.88 5.89
CA ASN A 133 -10.48 8.14 6.51
C ASN A 133 -10.42 9.30 7.53
N TYR A 134 -9.32 9.42 8.26
CA TYR A 134 -9.11 10.47 9.27
C TYR A 134 -8.54 11.76 8.67
N GLU A 135 -8.43 12.80 9.50
CA GLU A 135 -7.97 14.13 9.10
C GLU A 135 -6.44 14.25 8.97
N ASP A 136 -5.70 13.30 9.55
CA ASP A 136 -4.24 13.27 9.43
C ASP A 136 -3.83 13.17 7.98
N TYR A 137 -2.98 14.12 7.55
CA TYR A 137 -2.57 14.28 6.16
C TYR A 137 -3.76 14.52 5.19
N GLY A 138 -4.86 15.08 5.69
CA GLY A 138 -6.01 15.51 4.91
C GLY A 138 -7.17 14.51 4.93
N GLY A 139 -7.14 13.51 4.05
CA GLY A 139 -8.14 12.44 4.00
C GLY A 139 -9.50 12.85 3.42
N LYS A 140 -10.51 12.00 3.65
CA LYS A 140 -11.86 12.13 3.03
C LYS A 140 -12.50 13.50 3.28
N LYS A 141 -12.29 14.06 4.48
CA LYS A 141 -12.78 15.40 4.86
C LYS A 141 -12.22 16.48 3.94
N GLN A 142 -10.94 16.42 3.59
CA GLN A 142 -10.33 17.40 2.70
C GLN A 142 -10.89 17.32 1.29
N TYR A 143 -11.14 16.12 0.78
CA TYR A 143 -11.78 15.91 -0.51
C TYR A 143 -13.21 16.48 -0.57
N VAL A 144 -13.99 16.27 0.49
CA VAL A 144 -15.31 16.87 0.63
C VAL A 144 -15.22 18.40 0.73
N ASN A 145 -14.25 18.94 1.46
CA ASN A 145 -14.05 20.39 1.54
C ASN A 145 -13.68 21.03 0.20
N TRP A 146 -12.92 20.34 -0.65
CA TRP A 146 -12.67 20.79 -2.02
C TRP A 146 -13.93 20.81 -2.87
N ALA A 147 -14.84 19.85 -2.69
CA ALA A 147 -16.12 19.87 -3.38
C ALA A 147 -17.03 20.99 -2.86
N ARG A 148 -17.07 21.22 -1.54
CA ARG A 148 -17.78 22.35 -0.91
C ARG A 148 -17.28 23.70 -1.47
N SER A 149 -15.97 23.88 -1.62
CA SER A 149 -15.42 25.12 -2.19
C SER A 149 -15.72 25.32 -3.67
N GLN A 150 -16.10 24.26 -4.38
CA GLN A 150 -16.62 24.29 -5.75
C GLN A 150 -18.16 24.40 -5.81
N GLY A 151 -18.81 24.69 -4.68
CA GLY A 151 -20.25 24.92 -4.59
C GLY A 151 -21.12 23.66 -4.43
N GLN A 152 -20.53 22.49 -4.16
CA GLN A 152 -21.30 21.30 -3.81
C GLN A 152 -21.92 21.45 -2.42
N ASN A 153 -23.22 21.17 -2.30
CA ASN A 153 -23.91 21.16 -1.02
C ASN A 153 -23.74 19.80 -0.33
N ILE A 154 -22.63 19.65 0.41
CA ILE A 154 -22.27 18.43 1.11
C ILE A 154 -22.32 18.66 2.64
N SER A 155 -23.12 17.84 3.31
CA SER A 155 -23.42 17.93 4.74
C SER A 155 -22.60 16.99 5.63
N SER A 156 -22.07 15.91 5.04
CA SER A 156 -21.27 14.90 5.75
C SER A 156 -19.97 14.59 5.03
N ASP A 157 -18.92 14.25 5.80
CA ASP A 157 -17.66 13.79 5.22
C ASP A 157 -17.79 12.39 4.58
N ASP A 158 -18.82 11.63 4.96
CA ASP A 158 -19.16 10.34 4.33
C ASP A 158 -19.74 10.49 2.92
N GLU A 159 -20.14 11.70 2.51
CA GLU A 159 -20.47 11.95 1.10
C GLU A 159 -19.23 11.83 0.19
N PHE A 160 -18.03 11.64 0.75
CA PHE A 160 -16.88 11.12 0.01
C PHE A 160 -17.19 9.82 -0.75
N PHE A 161 -18.01 8.94 -0.16
CA PHE A 161 -18.34 7.64 -0.74
C PHE A 161 -19.43 7.72 -1.82
N THR A 162 -20.21 8.80 -1.86
CA THR A 162 -21.44 8.87 -2.69
C THR A 162 -21.42 10.02 -3.69
N ASN A 163 -20.87 11.19 -3.34
CA ASN A 163 -20.85 12.37 -4.19
C ASN A 163 -19.96 12.14 -5.44
N SER A 164 -20.54 12.32 -6.62
CA SER A 164 -19.87 12.03 -7.90
C SER A 164 -18.66 12.92 -8.17
N ILE A 165 -18.68 14.19 -7.73
CA ILE A 165 -17.56 15.12 -7.87
C ILE A 165 -16.40 14.68 -6.98
N VAL A 166 -16.69 14.34 -5.72
CA VAL A 166 -15.66 13.86 -4.78
C VAL A 166 -15.04 12.55 -5.25
N LYS A 167 -15.86 11.58 -5.68
CA LYS A 167 -15.38 10.35 -6.31
C LYS A 167 -14.53 10.61 -7.56
N GLY A 168 -14.89 11.63 -8.34
CA GLY A 168 -14.11 12.09 -9.49
C GLY A 168 -12.72 12.58 -9.11
N PHE A 169 -12.60 13.37 -8.03
CA PHE A 169 -11.30 13.81 -7.52
C PHE A 169 -10.42 12.63 -7.11
N TYR A 170 -10.98 11.68 -6.38
CA TYR A 170 -10.25 10.51 -5.92
C TYR A 170 -9.83 9.60 -7.08
N LYS A 171 -10.70 9.35 -8.07
CA LYS A 171 -10.33 8.65 -9.31
C LYS A 171 -9.22 9.37 -10.09
N ASN A 172 -9.20 10.70 -10.08
CA ASN A 172 -8.11 11.44 -10.68
C ASN A 172 -6.80 11.24 -9.89
N HIS A 173 -6.85 11.22 -8.56
CA HIS A 173 -5.70 10.91 -7.72
C HIS A 173 -5.13 9.51 -7.99
N ILE A 174 -5.97 8.46 -8.00
CA ILE A 174 -5.60 7.10 -8.39
C ILE A 174 -4.84 7.12 -9.73
N LYS A 175 -5.43 7.77 -10.75
CA LYS A 175 -4.83 7.82 -12.09
C LYS A 175 -3.47 8.51 -12.10
N VAL A 176 -3.31 9.60 -11.35
CA VAL A 176 -2.04 10.34 -11.29
C VAL A 176 -0.96 9.51 -10.60
N VAL A 177 -1.27 8.91 -9.44
CA VAL A 177 -0.30 8.09 -8.69
C VAL A 177 0.12 6.87 -9.49
N LEU A 178 -0.83 6.06 -9.99
CA LEU A 178 -0.52 4.83 -10.73
C LEU A 178 0.26 5.10 -12.02
N LYS A 179 -0.01 6.21 -12.72
CA LYS A 179 0.68 6.57 -13.97
C LYS A 179 1.91 7.44 -13.77
N ARG A 180 2.31 7.73 -12.52
CA ARG A 180 3.52 8.51 -12.25
C ARG A 180 4.74 7.73 -12.74
N GLN A 181 5.57 8.39 -13.55
CA GLN A 181 6.93 7.90 -13.81
C GLN A 181 7.85 8.36 -12.68
N ASN A 182 8.44 7.40 -11.98
CA ASN A 182 9.39 7.67 -10.92
C ASN A 182 10.58 8.48 -11.45
N SER A 183 10.85 9.65 -10.87
CA SER A 183 11.90 10.56 -11.35
C SER A 183 13.33 10.02 -11.18
N ILE A 184 13.54 8.98 -10.35
CA ILE A 184 14.84 8.40 -10.04
C ILE A 184 15.08 7.16 -10.90
N ASN A 185 14.25 6.11 -10.76
CA ASN A 185 14.45 4.83 -11.43
C ASN A 185 13.78 4.76 -12.83
N LYS A 186 12.99 5.78 -13.20
CA LYS A 186 12.27 5.93 -14.48
C LYS A 186 11.18 4.89 -14.77
N VAL A 187 10.85 4.05 -13.79
CA VAL A 187 9.76 3.07 -13.88
C VAL A 187 8.44 3.77 -13.56
N VAL A 188 7.40 3.47 -14.32
CA VAL A 188 6.04 3.94 -14.00
C VAL A 188 5.51 3.15 -12.81
N TYR A 189 4.87 3.78 -11.84
CA TYR A 189 4.47 3.12 -10.58
C TYR A 189 3.64 1.85 -10.81
N LYS A 190 2.67 1.87 -11.74
CA LYS A 190 1.89 0.67 -12.11
C LYS A 190 2.70 -0.47 -12.75
N ASP A 191 3.96 -0.23 -13.08
CA ASP A 191 4.90 -1.19 -13.67
C ASP A 191 6.10 -1.45 -12.74
N ASP A 192 6.09 -0.94 -11.51
CA ASP A 192 7.19 -1.06 -10.55
C ASP A 192 6.95 -2.19 -9.53
N PRO A 193 7.61 -3.36 -9.66
CA PRO A 193 7.38 -4.49 -8.76
C PRO A 193 7.83 -4.24 -7.32
N THR A 194 8.48 -3.12 -7.01
CA THR A 194 8.76 -2.74 -5.60
C THR A 194 7.47 -2.42 -4.85
N ILE A 195 6.42 -2.00 -5.54
CA ILE A 195 5.09 -1.89 -4.96
C ILE A 195 4.49 -3.32 -4.92
N MET A 196 3.99 -3.72 -3.76
CA MET A 196 3.26 -4.99 -3.58
C MET A 196 1.79 -4.80 -3.87
N ALA A 197 1.19 -3.77 -3.26
CA ALA A 197 -0.24 -3.55 -3.33
C ALA A 197 -0.60 -2.07 -3.25
N TRP A 198 -1.71 -1.74 -3.87
CA TRP A 198 -2.46 -0.51 -3.60
C TRP A 198 -3.45 -0.75 -2.47
N GLU A 199 -3.62 0.24 -1.61
CA GLU A 199 -4.69 0.27 -0.61
C GLU A 199 -5.65 1.42 -0.94
N LEU A 200 -6.95 1.13 -1.05
CA LEU A 200 -7.93 2.15 -1.41
C LEU A 200 -7.97 3.29 -0.38
N MET A 201 -8.13 2.98 0.89
CA MET A 201 -8.20 4.00 1.94
C MET A 201 -7.72 3.42 3.27
N ASN A 202 -6.94 4.18 4.03
CA ASN A 202 -6.63 3.82 5.41
C ASN A 202 -7.91 3.88 6.26
N GLU A 203 -8.34 2.72 6.78
CA GLU A 203 -9.41 2.56 7.78
C GLU A 203 -10.74 3.21 7.37
N PRO A 204 -11.36 2.85 6.22
CA PRO A 204 -12.58 3.48 5.75
C PRO A 204 -13.73 3.26 6.74
N ARG A 205 -14.41 4.34 7.13
CA ARG A 205 -15.62 4.31 7.96
C ARG A 205 -16.70 5.20 7.37
N CYS A 206 -17.95 4.76 7.39
CA CYS A 206 -19.14 5.48 6.96
C CYS A 206 -20.22 5.38 8.04
N SER A 207 -20.19 6.30 9.00
CA SER A 207 -21.10 6.30 10.15
C SER A 207 -22.53 6.73 9.78
N THR A 208 -22.70 7.39 8.64
CA THR A 208 -24.02 7.79 8.13
C THR A 208 -24.79 6.64 7.45
N ASP A 209 -24.15 5.50 7.17
CA ASP A 209 -24.80 4.32 6.59
C ASP A 209 -24.38 3.02 7.29
N ALA A 210 -25.08 2.70 8.38
CA ALA A 210 -24.90 1.45 9.13
C ALA A 210 -25.20 0.19 8.30
N SER A 211 -25.91 0.29 7.16
CA SER A 211 -26.17 -0.88 6.30
C SER A 211 -24.93 -1.33 5.52
N GLY A 212 -23.90 -0.48 5.43
CA GLY A 212 -22.66 -0.73 4.71
C GLY A 212 -22.75 -0.67 3.20
N LYS A 213 -23.91 -0.30 2.64
CA LYS A 213 -24.15 -0.25 1.19
C LYS A 213 -23.31 0.81 0.50
N ASN A 214 -23.13 1.98 1.12
CA ASN A 214 -22.34 3.07 0.57
C ASN A 214 -20.87 2.67 0.41
N ILE A 215 -20.26 2.06 1.44
CA ILE A 215 -18.88 1.57 1.37
C ILE A 215 -18.78 0.40 0.37
N GLN A 216 -19.71 -0.56 0.40
CA GLN A 216 -19.71 -1.68 -0.56
C GLN A 216 -19.72 -1.19 -2.01
N ALA A 217 -20.60 -0.23 -2.33
CA ALA A 217 -20.70 0.35 -3.66
C ALA A 217 -19.43 1.14 -4.04
N TRP A 218 -18.88 1.90 -3.09
CA TRP A 218 -17.66 2.67 -3.31
C TRP A 218 -16.44 1.78 -3.55
N ILE A 219 -16.21 0.75 -2.71
CA ILE A 219 -15.09 -0.20 -2.91
C ILE A 219 -15.24 -0.89 -4.27
N THR A 220 -16.45 -1.33 -4.63
CA THR A 220 -16.71 -1.98 -5.93
C THR A 220 -16.34 -1.06 -7.09
N GLU A 221 -16.76 0.19 -7.03
CA GLU A 221 -16.48 1.20 -8.07
C GLU A 221 -14.99 1.54 -8.16
N MET A 222 -14.33 1.80 -7.02
CA MET A 222 -12.93 2.23 -7.00
C MET A 222 -11.98 1.09 -7.32
N ALA A 223 -12.25 -0.13 -6.86
CA ALA A 223 -11.45 -1.30 -7.20
C ALA A 223 -11.51 -1.61 -8.69
N SER A 224 -12.70 -1.57 -9.29
CA SER A 224 -12.87 -1.74 -10.74
C SER A 224 -12.14 -0.64 -11.53
N TYR A 225 -12.24 0.61 -11.10
CA TYR A 225 -11.54 1.71 -11.76
C TYR A 225 -10.01 1.58 -11.65
N LEU A 226 -9.49 1.25 -10.46
CA LEU A 226 -8.05 1.07 -10.25
C LEU A 226 -7.52 -0.09 -11.11
N LYS A 227 -8.17 -1.27 -11.08
CA LYS A 227 -7.78 -2.43 -11.89
C LYS A 227 -7.89 -2.19 -13.40
N SER A 228 -8.71 -1.24 -13.85
CA SER A 228 -8.75 -0.83 -15.26
C SER A 228 -7.49 -0.06 -15.71
N ILE A 229 -6.71 0.46 -14.77
CA ILE A 229 -5.46 1.19 -15.01
C ILE A 229 -4.25 0.28 -14.75
N ASP A 230 -4.32 -0.54 -13.70
CA ASP A 230 -3.25 -1.39 -13.23
C ASP A 230 -3.74 -2.80 -12.91
N SER A 231 -3.36 -3.75 -13.76
CA SER A 231 -3.63 -5.18 -13.59
C SER A 231 -2.42 -5.97 -13.07
N ASN A 232 -1.31 -5.30 -12.72
CA ASN A 232 -0.08 -5.94 -12.27
C ASN A 232 -0.07 -6.10 -10.74
N HIS A 233 -0.48 -5.05 -10.02
CA HIS A 233 -0.40 -5.01 -8.56
C HIS A 233 -1.62 -5.63 -7.88
N LEU A 234 -1.40 -6.13 -6.67
CA LEU A 234 -2.49 -6.46 -5.76
C LEU A 234 -3.24 -5.20 -5.31
N LEU A 235 -4.48 -5.38 -4.89
CA LEU A 235 -5.36 -4.34 -4.38
C LEU A 235 -6.07 -4.85 -3.13
N GLU A 236 -6.11 -4.00 -2.11
CA GLU A 236 -6.86 -4.23 -0.89
C GLU A 236 -7.61 -2.95 -0.47
N ALA A 237 -8.61 -3.09 0.42
CA ALA A 237 -9.55 -2.01 0.73
C ALA A 237 -9.13 -1.09 1.90
N GLY A 238 -8.26 -1.57 2.77
CA GLY A 238 -7.70 -0.90 3.95
C GLY A 238 -8.58 -1.03 5.19
N LEU A 239 -9.37 -2.10 5.25
CA LEU A 239 -10.34 -2.32 6.32
C LEU A 239 -9.65 -2.62 7.65
N GLU A 240 -10.27 -2.15 8.72
CA GLU A 240 -9.89 -2.51 10.10
C GLU A 240 -10.37 -3.91 10.49
N GLY A 241 -11.30 -4.50 9.74
CA GLY A 241 -11.75 -5.88 9.95
C GLY A 241 -13.14 -6.04 10.59
N PHE A 242 -13.90 -4.96 10.77
CA PHE A 242 -15.20 -5.03 11.44
C PHE A 242 -16.26 -5.74 10.58
N TYR A 243 -17.02 -6.64 11.22
CA TYR A 243 -18.13 -7.34 10.60
C TYR A 243 -19.37 -6.45 10.47
N GLY A 244 -20.12 -6.63 9.39
CA GLY A 244 -21.39 -5.94 9.17
C GLY A 244 -22.59 -6.88 9.29
N GLN A 245 -23.74 -6.42 8.80
CA GLN A 245 -25.02 -7.12 8.90
C GLN A 245 -25.06 -8.44 8.11
N SER A 246 -24.11 -8.70 7.20
CA SER A 246 -24.03 -9.99 6.50
C SER A 246 -23.82 -11.17 7.43
N ASN A 247 -23.28 -10.93 8.63
CA ASN A 247 -23.10 -11.96 9.65
C ASN A 247 -23.31 -11.39 11.06
N ALA A 248 -24.58 -11.31 11.48
CA ALA A 248 -24.99 -10.79 12.79
C ALA A 248 -24.35 -11.55 13.98
N GLN A 249 -24.00 -12.83 13.82
CA GLN A 249 -23.29 -13.57 14.88
C GLN A 249 -21.86 -13.07 15.05
N LYS A 250 -21.13 -12.88 13.94
CA LYS A 250 -19.76 -12.37 13.99
C LYS A 250 -19.68 -10.89 14.37
N GLN A 251 -20.71 -10.11 14.04
CA GLN A 251 -20.83 -8.70 14.44
C GLN A 251 -20.76 -8.50 15.96
N GLN A 252 -21.17 -9.49 16.76
CA GLN A 252 -21.04 -9.45 18.22
C GLN A 252 -19.59 -9.44 18.72
N ASN A 253 -18.62 -9.77 17.86
CA ASN A 253 -17.19 -9.71 18.18
C ASN A 253 -16.57 -8.33 17.90
N ASN A 254 -17.31 -7.42 17.26
CA ASN A 254 -16.83 -6.05 17.07
C ASN A 254 -16.83 -5.30 18.42
N PRO A 255 -15.99 -4.27 18.57
CA PRO A 255 -16.16 -3.25 19.60
C PRO A 255 -17.56 -2.61 19.56
N TYR A 256 -17.95 -1.90 20.62
CA TYR A 256 -19.29 -1.30 20.79
C TYR A 256 -19.55 -0.06 19.92
N PHE A 257 -19.23 -0.11 18.62
CA PHE A 257 -19.51 0.94 17.65
C PHE A 257 -19.76 0.36 16.25
N GLU A 258 -20.54 1.08 15.43
CA GLU A 258 -20.79 0.74 14.03
C GLU A 258 -20.04 1.71 13.12
N VAL A 259 -19.33 1.17 12.11
CA VAL A 259 -18.53 1.98 11.18
C VAL A 259 -18.96 1.89 9.73
N GLY A 260 -20.04 1.17 9.42
CA GLY A 260 -20.56 1.04 8.06
C GLY A 260 -19.70 0.20 7.11
N THR A 261 -18.78 -0.62 7.62
CA THR A 261 -18.05 -1.63 6.85
C THR A 261 -18.64 -3.02 7.10
N ASP A 262 -18.38 -3.95 6.18
CA ASP A 262 -18.71 -5.36 6.33
C ASP A 262 -17.54 -6.20 5.80
N PHE A 263 -16.69 -6.68 6.71
CA PHE A 263 -15.46 -7.41 6.37
C PHE A 263 -15.67 -8.57 5.39
N ILE A 264 -16.80 -9.28 5.45
CA ILE A 264 -17.06 -10.42 4.58
C ILE A 264 -17.40 -9.93 3.17
N THR A 265 -18.43 -9.10 3.05
CA THR A 265 -18.94 -8.69 1.73
C THR A 265 -18.02 -7.71 1.01
N ASN A 266 -17.31 -6.85 1.75
CA ASN A 266 -16.32 -5.94 1.17
C ASN A 266 -15.15 -6.73 0.55
N ASN A 267 -14.66 -7.80 1.20
CA ASN A 267 -13.58 -8.62 0.67
C ASN A 267 -14.04 -9.69 -0.34
N GLN A 268 -15.35 -9.85 -0.57
CA GLN A 268 -15.90 -10.68 -1.66
C GLN A 268 -15.96 -9.93 -3.01
N ILE A 269 -15.60 -8.65 -3.04
CA ILE A 269 -15.52 -7.88 -4.28
C ILE A 269 -14.41 -8.48 -5.16
N PRO A 270 -14.68 -8.90 -6.41
CA PRO A 270 -13.72 -9.66 -7.22
C PRO A 270 -12.36 -8.99 -7.50
N ASN A 271 -12.31 -7.66 -7.39
CA ASN A 271 -11.09 -6.88 -7.64
C ASN A 271 -10.26 -6.62 -6.36
N ILE A 272 -10.69 -7.14 -5.21
CA ILE A 272 -9.93 -7.14 -3.96
C ILE A 272 -9.19 -8.46 -3.86
N ASP A 273 -7.86 -8.42 -3.81
CA ASP A 273 -7.01 -9.62 -3.89
C ASP A 273 -6.70 -10.23 -2.52
N PHE A 274 -6.72 -9.44 -1.45
CA PHE A 274 -6.53 -9.92 -0.08
C PHE A 274 -7.22 -9.02 0.95
N ALA A 275 -7.47 -9.59 2.12
CA ALA A 275 -8.14 -8.92 3.23
C ALA A 275 -7.15 -8.40 4.27
N THR A 276 -7.49 -7.26 4.88
CA THR A 276 -6.74 -6.64 5.98
C THR A 276 -7.55 -6.59 7.26
N VAL A 277 -6.86 -6.63 8.40
CA VAL A 277 -7.42 -6.34 9.72
C VAL A 277 -6.45 -5.46 10.49
N HIS A 278 -7.00 -4.55 11.30
CA HIS A 278 -6.25 -3.74 12.25
C HIS A 278 -6.64 -4.21 13.66
N SER A 279 -5.78 -3.97 14.64
CA SER A 279 -6.08 -4.37 16.02
C SER A 279 -5.45 -3.39 16.99
N TYR A 280 -6.31 -2.63 17.68
CA TYR A 280 -5.92 -1.69 18.73
C TYR A 280 -6.74 -1.95 20.01
N PRO A 281 -6.51 -3.07 20.71
CA PRO A 281 -7.34 -3.47 21.86
C PRO A 281 -7.34 -2.47 23.02
N ASP A 282 -6.29 -1.66 23.16
CA ASP A 282 -6.24 -0.61 24.18
C ASP A 282 -7.06 0.64 23.81
N GLN A 283 -7.44 0.79 22.53
CA GLN A 283 -8.23 1.92 22.03
C GLN A 283 -9.71 1.59 21.83
N TRP A 284 -10.05 0.33 21.61
CA TRP A 284 -11.40 -0.16 21.33
C TRP A 284 -12.07 -0.75 22.58
#